data_AF-A0A3M2ZAY3-F1
#
_entry.id   AF-A0A3M2ZAY3-F1
#
_cell.length_a   1.000
_cell.length_b   1.000
_cell.length_c   1.000
_cell.angle_alpha   90.00
_cell.angle_beta   90.00
_cell.angle_gamma   90.00
#
_symmetry.space_group_name_H-M   'P 1'
#
loop_
_entity.id
_entity.type
_entity.pdbx_description
1 polymer ?
#
loop_
_entity_poly.entity_id
_entity_poly.type
_entity_poly.pdbx_seq_one_letter_code
_entity_poly.pdbx_strand_id
1 'polypeptide(L)' 'FGITELDVNEQNPRAFGFYCKHGFEVVSRSEVDGLGQPYPMLRMRLISPP' A
#
# COMPACT_ATOMS: atom_id res chain seq x y z
N PHE A 1 11.75 -14.69 6.32
CA PHE A 1 10.87 -14.25 5.24
C PHE A 1 10.30 -12.89 5.62
N GLY A 2 10.36 -11.91 4.71
CA GLY A 2 9.85 -10.55 4.93
C GLY A 2 8.70 -10.23 3.98
N ILE A 3 7.88 -9.23 4.33
CA ILE A 3 6.82 -8.73 3.45
C ILE A 3 7.46 -7.83 2.38
N THR A 4 7.19 -8.12 1.11
CA THR A 4 7.69 -7.35 -0.05
C THR A 4 6.59 -6.67 -0.86
N GLU A 5 5.32 -7.03 -0.64
CA GLU A 5 4.14 -6.41 -1.25
C GLU A 5 3.01 -6.35 -0.23
N LEU A 6 2.23 -5.27 -0.26
CA LEU A 6 1.04 -5.07 0.57
C LEU A 6 0.04 -4.17 -0.14
N ASP A 7 -1.22 -4.22 0.29
CA ASP A 7 -2.23 -3.23 -0.07
C ASP A 7 -2.56 -2.37 1.16
N VAL A 8 -2.65 -1.05 0.98
CA VAL A 8 -3.06 -0.09 2.01
C VAL A 8 -4.23 0.72 1.50
N ASN A 9 -5.22 0.99 2.36
CA ASN A 9 -6.30 1.90 2.01
C ASN A 9 -5.73 3.33 1.83
N GLU A 10 -6.01 3.95 0.69
CA GLU A 10 -5.55 5.31 0.34
C GLU A 10 -5.99 6.36 1.37
N GLN A 11 -7.14 6.12 2.01
CA GLN A 11 -7.72 6.98 3.03
C GLN A 11 -7.04 6.84 4.40
N ASN A 12 -6.03 5.96 4.54
CA ASN A 12 -5.24 5.80 5.75
C ASN A 12 -3.83 6.42 5.58
N PRO A 13 -3.69 7.76 5.67
CA PRO A 13 -2.43 8.45 5.45
C PRO A 13 -1.35 8.08 6.48
N ARG A 14 -1.74 7.61 7.68
CA ARG A 14 -0.80 7.17 8.71
C ARG A 14 -0.10 5.88 8.29
N ALA A 15 -0.86 4.88 7.84
CA ALA A 15 -0.30 3.62 7.35
C ALA A 15 0.52 3.84 6.08
N PHE A 16 0.00 4.65 5.13
CA PHE A 16 0.74 5.02 3.94
C PHE A 16 2.12 5.63 4.27
N GLY A 17 2.15 6.64 5.15
CA GLY A 17 3.40 7.27 5.57
C GLY A 17 4.34 6.32 6.32
N PHE A 18 3.81 5.36 7.09
CA PHE A 18 4.61 4.32 7.72
C PHE A 18 5.33 3.47 6.67
N TYR A 19 4.62 2.95 5.66
CA TYR A 19 5.22 2.08 4.65
C TYR A 19 6.18 2.83 3.72
N CYS A 20 5.88 4.07 3.33
CA CYS A 20 6.83 4.90 2.57
C CYS A 20 8.17 5.07 3.29
N LYS A 21 8.16 5.29 4.62
CA LYS A 21 9.38 5.40 5.43
C LYS A 21 10.16 4.08 5.53
N HIS A 22 9.50 2.95 5.32
CA HIS A 22 10.12 1.63 5.30
C HIS A 22 10.47 1.17 3.89
N GLY A 23 10.52 2.08 2.91
CA GLY A 23 11.01 1.76 1.57
C GLY A 23 9.99 1.20 0.60
N PHE A 24 8.71 1.22 0.97
CA PHE A 24 7.63 0.81 0.08
C PHE A 24 7.19 1.95 -0.82
N GLU A 25 6.90 1.64 -2.08
CA GLU A 25 6.40 2.58 -3.08
C GLU A 25 5.12 2.06 -3.72
N VAL A 26 4.22 2.97 -4.13
CA VAL A 26 2.97 2.63 -4.80
C VAL A 26 3.26 2.11 -6.20
N VAL A 27 2.73 0.93 -6.53
CA VAL A 27 2.87 0.32 -7.86
C VAL A 27 1.53 0.23 -8.61
N SER A 28 0.41 0.29 -7.90
CA SER A 28 -0.92 0.38 -8.53
C SER A 28 -1.96 0.95 -7.56
N ARG A 29 -3.06 1.47 -8.12
CA ARG A 29 -4.24 1.92 -7.37
C ARG A 29 -5.48 1.20 -7.89
N SER A 30 -6.36 0.81 -6.97
CA SER A 30 -7.71 0.31 -7.26
C SER A 30 -8.73 1.23 -6.63
N GLU A 31 -9.85 1.48 -7.33
CA GLU A 31 -10.97 2.26 -6.78
C GLU A 31 -11.81 1.46 -5.79
N VAL A 32 -11.69 0.13 -5.84
CA VAL A 32 -12.41 -0.81 -4.98
C VAL A 32 -11.45 -1.72 -4.23
N ASP A 33 -11.91 -2.28 -3.11
CA ASP A 33 -11.19 -3.33 -2.38
C ASP A 33 -11.39 -4.72 -3.00
N GLY A 34 -10.84 -5.75 -2.36
CA GLY A 34 -10.95 -7.15 -2.80
C GLY A 34 -12.37 -7.72 -2.78
N LEU A 35 -13.34 -7.01 -2.17
CA LEU A 35 -14.75 -7.38 -2.12
C LEU A 35 -15.63 -6.49 -3.04
N GLY A 36 -15.02 -5.58 -3.81
CA GLY A 36 -15.73 -4.66 -4.70
C GLY A 36 -16.36 -3.45 -3.99
N GLN A 37 -16.04 -3.21 -2.72
CA GLN A 37 -16.50 -2.04 -2.00
C GLN A 37 -15.71 -0.80 -2.44
N PRO A 38 -16.31 0.42 -2.45
CA PRO A 38 -15.68 1.64 -2.95
C PRO A 38 -14.66 2.22 -1.94
N TYR A 39 -13.70 1.41 -1.54
CA TYR A 39 -12.57 1.77 -0.71
C TYR A 39 -11.32 1.77 -1.58
N PRO A 40 -10.78 2.95 -1.94
CA PRO A 40 -9.60 3.01 -2.78
C PRO A 40 -8.40 2.37 -2.08
N MET A 41 -7.75 1.43 -2.77
CA MET A 41 -6.59 0.69 -2.28
C MET A 41 -5.35 1.05 -3.10
N LEU A 42 -4.22 1.18 -2.42
CA LEU A 42 -2.89 1.34 -3.00
C LEU A 42 -2.12 0.05 -2.80
N ARG A 43 -1.67 -0.58 -3.89
CA ARG A 43 -0.69 -1.64 -3.83
C ARG A 43 0.69 -1.03 -3.71
N MET A 44 1.45 -1.48 -2.74
CA MET A 44 2.82 -1.02 -2.50
C MET A 44 3.80 -2.18 -2.52
N ARG A 45 5.00 -1.95 -3.05
CA ARG A 45 6.11 -2.90 -3.05
C ARG A 45 7.33 -2.33 -2.36
N LEU A 46 8.09 -3.17 -1.68
CA LEU A 46 9.38 -2.81 -1.11
C LEU A 46 10.38 -2.62 -2.25
N ILE A 47 10.83 -1.39 -2.47
CA ILE A 47 11.80 -1.04 -3.53
C ILE A 47 13.19 -0.80 -2.92
N SER A 48 13.25 -0.11 -1.79
CA SER A 48 14.50 0.27 -1.12
C SER A 48 14.44 -0.14 0.35
N PRO A 49 14.97 -1.31 0.75
CA PRO A 49 14.97 -1.70 2.15
C PRO A 49 15.71 -0.66 3.01
N PRO A 50 15.18 -0.31 4.20
CA PRO A 50 15.82 0.61 5.12
C PRO A 50 17.12 0.08 5.72
#